data_AF-A0A8H8SZZ5-F1
#
_entry.id   AF-A0A8H8SZZ5-F1
#
_cell.length_a   1.000
_cell.length_b   1.000
_cell.length_c   1.000
_cell.angle_alpha   90.00
_cell.angle_beta   90.00
_cell.angle_gamma   90.00
#
_symmetry.space_group_name_H-M   'P 1'
#
loop_
_entity.id
_entity.type
_entity.pdbx_description
1 polymer ?
#
loop_
_entity_poly.entity_id
_entity_poly.type
_entity_poly.pdbx_seq_one_letter_code
_entity_poly.pdbx_strand_id
1 'polypeptide(L)'
;MKAVLVGILVGLATASPVSLHQDPWDPTIKLPSPTQQLVWGDVNVLHTTDIHGWISGHSKDVYPEKSWSGNFGDFYSFVTHMRQKAMTKKSDLLLIDTGDRRIGHGLTDHIFDPKKANGQDASLLYYDMGYDLVVPGNHDLRNPAVVDFTINTLKPLWGEKYLTSNVYITKVKPGEGEDHLGDPANFRKWTTDNGRRMMAFGVVTRSQFKTAIASAKDTDVFVLLGHVDPNPERPTRRDNIMLIYEAIREQHPLTPIMIFTGHSHKRWCKIIRNEYGSKRSMLLQSGHYFDTVGWMSVMLDGNTESEDLKFNRRYLDNNLATYMFHTDKTYDFFTPQGRNITRFIQKMEENEALNKVFGQLDSDYYLDRNTWVEDGQLGILRGDIYRGPFTKADLYAISPDDRSPFLYATITKANDDAKREKEEMEKDEREQKKGSKKFERSYKSDTKIIGTNVDRYQSRFELPPINPNPNPEEDELTYGRKTQDECEGPGDDILHLNVPQVEFDATNMYPVYFWRKNFQDDLSKDKFVDIITTNYIGNSYVFKALEELVGEHVIKPRLASYRDDITQDNLLEKYVSISGHCLV
;
A
#
# COMPACT_ATOMS: atom_id res chain seq x y z
N MET A 1 -82.70 30.61 -11.47
CA MET A 1 -81.63 30.05 -10.62
C MET A 1 -80.31 30.39 -11.28
N LYS A 2 -79.45 31.16 -10.58
CA LYS A 2 -78.12 31.57 -11.07
C LYS A 2 -77.14 30.45 -10.73
N ALA A 3 -76.57 29.80 -11.74
CA ALA A 3 -75.52 28.81 -11.56
C ALA A 3 -74.15 29.52 -11.55
N VAL A 4 -73.46 29.41 -10.43
CA VAL A 4 -72.11 29.93 -10.21
C VAL A 4 -71.11 28.91 -10.73
N LEU A 5 -70.28 29.31 -11.71
CA LEU A 5 -69.11 28.56 -12.12
C LEU A 5 -68.02 28.72 -11.04
N VAL A 6 -67.66 27.62 -10.39
CA VAL A 6 -66.47 27.55 -9.53
C VAL A 6 -65.31 27.03 -10.39
N GLY A 7 -64.38 27.92 -10.75
CA GLY A 7 -63.13 27.55 -11.38
C GLY A 7 -62.15 27.02 -10.34
N ILE A 8 -61.70 25.77 -10.50
CA ILE A 8 -60.58 25.21 -9.74
C ILE A 8 -59.31 25.53 -10.52
N LEU A 9 -58.51 26.47 -9.98
CA LEU A 9 -57.13 26.71 -10.38
C LEU A 9 -56.28 25.52 -9.92
N VAL A 10 -55.88 24.66 -10.86
CA VAL A 10 -54.81 23.68 -10.64
C VAL A 10 -53.49 24.44 -10.74
N GLY A 11 -52.93 24.82 -9.61
CA GLY A 11 -51.55 25.29 -9.53
C GLY A 11 -50.61 24.14 -9.87
N LEU A 12 -49.95 24.22 -11.02
CA LEU A 12 -48.75 23.44 -11.31
C LEU A 12 -47.66 23.91 -10.36
N ALA A 13 -47.53 23.25 -9.21
CA ALA A 13 -46.32 23.31 -8.43
C ALA A 13 -45.22 22.65 -9.26
N THR A 14 -44.40 23.46 -9.93
CA THR A 14 -43.10 23.01 -10.42
C THR A 14 -42.28 22.68 -9.18
N ALA A 15 -42.27 21.40 -8.79
CA ALA A 15 -41.26 20.90 -7.89
C ALA A 15 -39.91 21.17 -8.58
N SER A 16 -39.10 22.08 -8.02
CA SER A 16 -37.68 22.11 -8.32
C SER A 16 -37.15 20.68 -8.16
N PRO A 17 -36.35 20.14 -9.09
CA PRO A 17 -35.77 18.84 -8.90
C PRO A 17 -35.04 18.87 -7.56
N VAL A 18 -35.51 18.05 -6.62
CA VAL A 18 -34.69 17.72 -5.45
C VAL A 18 -33.44 17.11 -6.05
N SER A 19 -32.29 17.78 -5.88
CA SER A 19 -31.00 17.18 -6.17
C SER A 19 -30.95 15.91 -5.33
N LEU A 20 -31.18 14.76 -5.97
CA LEU A 20 -30.98 13.47 -5.32
C LEU A 20 -29.49 13.44 -4.98
N HIS A 21 -29.19 13.53 -3.68
CA HIS A 21 -27.86 13.28 -3.15
C HIS A 21 -27.38 11.98 -3.80
N GLN A 22 -26.35 12.06 -4.65
CA GLN A 22 -25.89 10.91 -5.40
C GLN A 22 -25.11 10.03 -4.42
N ASP A 23 -25.45 8.74 -4.34
CA ASP A 23 -24.72 7.81 -3.48
C ASP A 23 -23.27 7.71 -4.00
N PRO A 24 -22.24 8.12 -3.23
CA PRO A 24 -20.86 8.10 -3.72
C PRO A 24 -20.31 6.67 -3.95
N TRP A 25 -21.05 5.64 -3.51
CA TRP A 25 -20.81 4.23 -3.84
C TRP A 25 -21.44 3.81 -5.17
N ASP A 26 -22.31 4.62 -5.78
CA ASP A 26 -23.07 4.27 -6.97
C ASP A 26 -22.13 3.91 -8.13
N PRO A 27 -22.08 2.63 -8.54
CA PRO A 27 -21.18 2.19 -9.59
C PRO A 27 -21.58 2.74 -10.96
N THR A 28 -22.77 3.34 -11.11
CA THR A 28 -23.18 3.98 -12.37
C THR A 28 -22.50 5.32 -12.60
N ILE A 29 -21.89 5.93 -11.56
CA ILE A 29 -21.09 7.14 -11.69
C ILE A 29 -19.87 6.83 -12.59
N LYS A 30 -19.68 7.64 -13.62
CA LYS A 30 -18.52 7.55 -14.53
C LYS A 30 -17.24 7.86 -13.77
N LEU A 31 -16.12 7.32 -14.27
CA LEU A 31 -14.80 7.65 -13.72
C LEU A 31 -14.64 9.18 -13.64
N PRO A 32 -14.36 9.73 -12.45
CA PRO A 32 -14.05 11.14 -12.33
C PRO A 32 -12.77 11.44 -13.11
N SER A 33 -12.66 12.67 -13.60
CA SER A 33 -11.50 13.13 -14.36
C SER A 33 -10.79 14.24 -13.61
N PRO A 34 -9.46 14.34 -13.70
CA PRO A 34 -8.73 15.44 -13.07
C PRO A 34 -9.19 16.79 -13.61
N THR A 35 -9.06 17.84 -12.80
CA THR A 35 -9.45 19.21 -13.19
C THR A 35 -8.26 20.09 -13.56
N GLN A 36 -7.04 19.68 -13.21
CA GLN A 36 -5.82 20.47 -13.42
C GLN A 36 -4.70 19.61 -14.00
N GLN A 37 -3.99 20.16 -14.99
CA GLN A 37 -2.82 19.52 -15.57
C GLN A 37 -1.66 19.47 -14.57
N LEU A 38 -0.79 18.46 -14.74
CA LEU A 38 0.44 18.35 -13.98
C LEU A 38 1.33 19.59 -14.19
N VAL A 39 1.87 20.11 -13.09
CA VAL A 39 2.88 21.19 -13.14
C VAL A 39 4.21 20.56 -13.49
N TRP A 40 4.82 21.03 -14.58
CA TRP A 40 6.11 20.53 -15.09
C TRP A 40 7.27 21.34 -14.52
N GLY A 41 8.35 20.63 -14.21
CA GLY A 41 9.66 21.16 -13.84
C GLY A 41 10.71 20.91 -14.91
N ASP A 42 11.96 21.27 -14.61
CA ASP A 42 13.12 20.87 -15.41
C ASP A 42 13.36 19.36 -15.30
N VAL A 43 13.17 18.82 -14.10
CA VAL A 43 13.22 17.38 -13.81
C VAL A 43 11.90 16.94 -13.21
N ASN A 44 11.37 15.85 -13.74
CA ASN A 44 10.07 15.28 -13.38
C ASN A 44 10.20 13.78 -13.13
N VAL A 45 9.35 13.25 -12.27
CA VAL A 45 9.35 11.83 -11.92
C VAL A 45 7.92 11.31 -11.85
N LEU A 46 7.68 10.20 -12.55
CA LEU A 46 6.58 9.29 -12.27
C LEU A 46 7.07 8.20 -11.32
N HIS A 47 6.32 7.96 -10.25
CA HIS A 47 6.73 7.08 -9.16
C HIS A 47 5.67 6.04 -8.83
N THR A 48 6.09 4.78 -8.73
CA THR A 48 5.27 3.67 -8.23
C THR A 48 5.93 3.00 -7.03
N THR A 49 5.13 2.40 -6.16
CA THR A 49 5.61 1.64 -5.00
C THR A 49 4.52 0.65 -4.59
N ASP A 50 4.89 -0.42 -3.88
CA ASP A 50 3.95 -1.31 -3.20
C ASP A 50 2.84 -1.82 -4.13
N ILE A 51 3.16 -2.11 -5.41
CA ILE A 51 2.18 -2.57 -6.40
C ILE A 51 1.63 -3.96 -6.05
N HIS A 52 2.42 -4.81 -5.39
CA HIS A 52 1.99 -6.12 -4.89
C HIS A 52 1.29 -7.02 -5.92
N GLY A 53 1.67 -6.91 -7.19
CA GLY A 53 1.16 -7.74 -8.27
C GLY A 53 -0.13 -7.26 -8.93
N TRP A 54 -0.69 -6.12 -8.53
CA TRP A 54 -1.92 -5.51 -9.09
C TRP A 54 -1.74 -4.92 -10.50
N ILE A 55 -0.90 -5.53 -11.33
CA ILE A 55 -0.57 -5.05 -12.68
C ILE A 55 -1.76 -5.10 -13.65
N SER A 56 -2.82 -5.84 -13.30
CA SER A 56 -4.09 -5.89 -14.03
C SER A 56 -5.00 -4.68 -13.74
N GLY A 57 -4.69 -3.88 -12.73
CA GLY A 57 -5.61 -2.91 -12.17
C GLY A 57 -6.70 -3.55 -11.32
N HIS A 58 -7.47 -2.72 -10.63
CA HIS A 58 -8.58 -3.16 -9.81
C HIS A 58 -9.79 -3.53 -10.68
N SER A 59 -10.35 -4.72 -10.47
CA SER A 59 -11.35 -5.32 -11.37
C SER A 59 -12.80 -5.06 -10.97
N LYS A 60 -13.03 -4.61 -9.74
CA LYS A 60 -14.38 -4.41 -9.20
C LYS A 60 -14.97 -3.09 -9.71
N ASP A 61 -16.16 -3.18 -10.33
CA ASP A 61 -16.91 -2.00 -10.78
C ASP A 61 -17.69 -1.37 -9.62
N VAL A 62 -16.98 -1.01 -8.56
CA VAL A 62 -17.50 -0.32 -7.36
C VAL A 62 -16.45 0.67 -6.86
N TYR A 63 -16.85 1.80 -6.31
CA TYR A 63 -15.87 2.72 -5.71
C TYR A 63 -15.37 2.17 -4.38
N PRO A 64 -14.10 2.41 -3.99
CA PRO A 64 -13.10 3.17 -4.74
C PRO A 64 -12.33 2.37 -5.82
N GLU A 65 -12.44 1.04 -5.83
CA GLU A 65 -11.72 0.12 -6.75
C GLU A 65 -11.82 0.54 -8.23
N LYS A 66 -13.00 0.97 -8.64
CA LYS A 66 -13.27 1.44 -10.00
C LYS A 66 -12.31 2.55 -10.43
N SER A 67 -11.96 3.47 -9.53
CA SER A 67 -11.01 4.57 -9.77
C SER A 67 -9.57 4.10 -10.02
N TRP A 68 -9.28 2.83 -9.80
CA TRP A 68 -7.93 2.23 -9.86
C TRP A 68 -7.83 1.09 -10.89
N SER A 69 -8.69 1.15 -11.92
CA SER A 69 -8.87 0.11 -12.94
C SER A 69 -7.79 0.06 -14.03
N GLY A 70 -6.79 0.94 -14.02
CA GLY A 70 -5.73 0.98 -15.02
C GLY A 70 -4.79 -0.24 -14.93
N ASN A 71 -4.56 -0.92 -16.06
CA ASN A 71 -3.56 -2.00 -16.12
C ASN A 71 -2.18 -1.47 -16.59
N PHE A 72 -1.15 -2.31 -16.49
CA PHE A 72 0.22 -1.98 -16.92
C PHE A 72 0.33 -1.58 -18.41
N GLY A 73 -0.56 -2.05 -19.28
CA GLY A 73 -0.58 -1.63 -20.69
C GLY A 73 -1.13 -0.22 -20.89
N ASP A 74 -2.11 0.18 -20.08
CA ASP A 74 -2.60 1.56 -20.02
C ASP A 74 -1.51 2.48 -19.47
N PHE A 75 -0.90 2.07 -18.36
CA PHE A 75 0.21 2.80 -17.75
C PHE A 75 1.43 2.90 -18.67
N TYR A 76 1.75 1.86 -19.44
CA TYR A 76 2.81 1.90 -20.45
C TYR A 76 2.53 2.98 -21.51
N SER A 77 1.28 3.03 -21.98
CA SER A 77 0.85 4.04 -22.96
C SER A 77 0.93 5.45 -22.37
N PHE A 78 0.48 5.61 -21.12
CA PHE A 78 0.61 6.85 -20.35
C PHE A 78 2.07 7.32 -20.24
N VAL A 79 2.97 6.46 -19.74
CA VAL A 79 4.41 6.76 -19.62
C VAL A 79 5.02 7.13 -20.97
N THR A 80 4.66 6.40 -22.03
CA THR A 80 5.17 6.68 -23.39
C THR A 80 4.80 8.09 -23.84
N HIS A 81 3.54 8.49 -23.66
CA HIS A 81 3.09 9.83 -24.02
C HIS A 81 3.66 10.91 -23.10
N MET A 82 3.80 10.64 -21.81
CA MET A 82 4.44 11.57 -20.87
C MET A 82 5.91 11.81 -21.23
N ARG A 83 6.65 10.77 -21.64
CA ARG A 83 8.02 10.92 -22.17
C ARG A 83 8.05 11.76 -23.46
N GLN A 84 7.10 11.57 -24.36
CA GLN A 84 6.97 12.42 -25.57
C GLN A 84 6.69 13.89 -25.23
N LYS A 85 5.83 14.14 -24.24
CA LYS A 85 5.51 15.48 -23.73
C LYS A 85 6.74 16.11 -23.07
N ALA A 86 7.53 15.33 -22.31
CA ALA A 86 8.79 15.77 -21.70
C ALA A 86 9.82 16.22 -22.76
N MET A 87 10.01 15.42 -23.82
CA MET A 87 10.88 15.79 -24.96
C MET A 87 10.44 17.10 -25.62
N THR A 88 9.13 17.27 -25.84
CA THR A 88 8.57 18.50 -26.44
C THR A 88 8.80 19.72 -25.55
N LYS A 89 8.72 19.53 -24.22
CA LYS A 89 8.96 20.57 -23.22
C LYS A 89 10.43 20.84 -22.95
N LYS A 90 11.35 20.00 -23.45
CA LYS A 90 12.78 19.99 -23.08
C LYS A 90 12.99 19.82 -21.57
N SER A 91 12.15 18.99 -20.97
CA SER A 91 12.23 18.59 -19.56
C SER A 91 12.62 17.12 -19.47
N ASP A 92 13.30 16.76 -18.38
CA ASP A 92 13.59 15.36 -18.09
C ASP A 92 12.42 14.69 -17.37
N LEU A 93 12.15 13.43 -17.71
CA LEU A 93 11.15 12.60 -17.04
C LEU A 93 11.76 11.23 -16.70
N LEU A 94 11.83 10.93 -15.41
CA LEU A 94 12.22 9.60 -14.91
C LEU A 94 10.96 8.80 -14.55
N LEU A 95 11.04 7.49 -14.76
CA LEU A 95 10.11 6.52 -14.20
C LEU A 95 10.80 5.72 -13.10
N ILE A 96 10.25 5.73 -11.88
CA ILE A 96 10.89 5.16 -10.69
C ILE A 96 9.95 4.18 -9.96
N ASP A 97 10.50 3.07 -9.46
CA ASP A 97 9.76 2.14 -8.60
C ASP A 97 10.53 1.79 -7.31
N THR A 98 9.86 1.89 -6.15
CA THR A 98 10.48 1.64 -4.84
C THR A 98 10.15 0.29 -4.21
N GLY A 99 9.73 -0.71 -4.99
CA GLY A 99 9.72 -2.11 -4.54
C GLY A 99 8.38 -2.59 -3.96
N ASP A 100 8.40 -3.82 -3.42
CA ASP A 100 7.22 -4.61 -3.07
C ASP A 100 6.28 -4.80 -4.27
N ARG A 101 6.85 -5.41 -5.30
CA ARG A 101 6.18 -5.67 -6.59
C ARG A 101 5.30 -6.92 -6.55
N ARG A 102 5.39 -7.70 -5.48
CA ARG A 102 4.83 -9.06 -5.37
C ARG A 102 4.15 -9.26 -4.02
N ILE A 103 3.35 -10.31 -3.91
CA ILE A 103 2.59 -10.71 -2.71
C ILE A 103 1.39 -9.78 -2.47
N GLY A 104 0.20 -10.20 -2.85
CA GLY A 104 -1.07 -9.47 -2.77
C GLY A 104 -1.97 -9.64 -3.99
N HIS A 105 -1.56 -10.40 -5.01
CA HIS A 105 -2.36 -10.63 -6.21
C HIS A 105 -2.01 -11.97 -6.85
N GLY A 106 -2.99 -12.65 -7.46
CA GLY A 106 -2.82 -14.00 -8.01
C GLY A 106 -1.63 -14.12 -8.98
N LEU A 107 -1.44 -13.14 -9.86
CA LEU A 107 -0.33 -13.12 -10.83
C LEU A 107 1.08 -13.21 -10.20
N THR A 108 1.24 -12.86 -8.93
CA THR A 108 2.53 -12.95 -8.23
C THR A 108 2.59 -14.01 -7.14
N ASP A 109 1.45 -14.46 -6.63
CA ASP A 109 1.37 -15.16 -5.35
C ASP A 109 1.33 -16.68 -5.52
N HIS A 110 0.91 -17.18 -6.68
CA HIS A 110 0.74 -18.61 -6.88
C HIS A 110 2.06 -19.39 -6.84
N ILE A 111 2.16 -20.41 -5.97
CA ILE A 111 3.19 -21.47 -6.07
C ILE A 111 2.65 -22.63 -6.92
N PHE A 112 2.75 -22.54 -8.24
CA PHE A 112 2.43 -23.69 -9.12
C PHE A 112 3.65 -24.50 -9.59
N ASP A 113 4.87 -24.01 -9.37
CA ASP A 113 6.08 -24.79 -9.66
C ASP A 113 7.21 -24.40 -8.71
N PRO A 114 7.64 -25.26 -7.77
CA PRO A 114 8.78 -24.97 -6.89
C PRO A 114 10.11 -24.84 -7.67
N LYS A 115 10.14 -25.16 -8.96
CA LYS A 115 11.30 -25.02 -9.86
C LYS A 115 11.30 -23.72 -10.67
N LYS A 116 10.23 -22.93 -10.64
CA LYS A 116 10.18 -21.58 -11.24
C LYS A 116 9.96 -20.57 -10.13
N ALA A 117 10.55 -19.38 -10.24
CA ALA A 117 10.11 -18.32 -9.36
C ALA A 117 8.67 -17.98 -9.76
N ASN A 118 7.77 -17.90 -8.78
CA ASN A 118 6.39 -17.52 -9.05
C ASN A 118 6.38 -16.14 -9.71
N GLY A 119 5.37 -15.89 -10.55
CA GLY A 119 5.12 -14.63 -11.28
C GLY A 119 6.35 -13.97 -11.90
N GLN A 120 7.25 -14.77 -12.49
CA GLN A 120 8.38 -14.31 -13.30
C GLN A 120 7.90 -13.43 -14.46
N ASP A 121 6.82 -13.83 -15.13
CA ASP A 121 6.26 -13.10 -16.27
C ASP A 121 5.77 -11.71 -15.85
N ALA A 122 5.08 -11.60 -14.70
CA ALA A 122 4.72 -10.32 -14.10
C ALA A 122 5.96 -9.49 -13.77
N SER A 123 7.02 -10.10 -13.23
CA SER A 123 8.28 -9.41 -12.94
C SER A 123 9.03 -8.94 -14.20
N LEU A 124 8.95 -9.66 -15.32
CA LEU A 124 9.53 -9.25 -16.60
C LEU A 124 8.81 -8.02 -17.20
N LEU A 125 7.52 -7.85 -16.94
CA LEU A 125 6.80 -6.64 -17.38
C LEU A 125 7.37 -5.37 -16.74
N TYR A 126 7.87 -5.41 -15.51
CA TYR A 126 8.56 -4.25 -14.91
C TYR A 126 9.81 -3.86 -15.69
N TYR A 127 10.50 -4.80 -16.33
CA TYR A 127 11.57 -4.46 -17.26
C TYR A 127 11.02 -3.77 -18.52
N ASP A 128 9.95 -4.31 -19.10
CA ASP A 128 9.31 -3.76 -20.31
C ASP A 128 8.75 -2.35 -20.11
N MET A 129 8.31 -1.99 -18.90
CA MET A 129 7.88 -0.63 -18.54
C MET A 129 9.01 0.41 -18.72
N GLY A 130 10.26 -0.04 -18.74
CA GLY A 130 11.41 0.83 -18.97
C GLY A 130 11.68 1.78 -17.82
N TYR A 131 11.54 1.33 -16.58
CA TYR A 131 11.93 2.10 -15.39
C TYR A 131 13.39 2.59 -15.51
N ASP A 132 13.63 3.78 -14.98
CA ASP A 132 14.94 4.42 -14.95
C ASP A 132 15.71 4.09 -13.67
N LEU A 133 15.01 3.89 -12.56
CA LEU A 133 15.59 3.52 -11.28
C LEU A 133 14.63 2.59 -10.54
N VAL A 134 15.15 1.50 -9.98
CA VAL A 134 14.37 0.52 -9.22
C VAL A 134 15.15 0.06 -7.98
N VAL A 135 14.44 -0.12 -6.87
CA VAL A 135 14.97 -0.76 -5.64
C VAL A 135 14.06 -1.93 -5.23
N PRO A 136 14.56 -3.00 -4.59
CA PRO A 136 13.71 -4.05 -4.05
C PRO A 136 13.00 -3.59 -2.79
N GLY A 137 11.83 -4.18 -2.54
CA GLY A 137 11.18 -4.13 -1.24
C GLY A 137 11.38 -5.42 -0.45
N ASN A 138 10.86 -5.47 0.77
CA ASN A 138 10.97 -6.66 1.62
C ASN A 138 10.28 -7.89 1.03
N HIS A 139 9.16 -7.74 0.32
CA HIS A 139 8.43 -8.83 -0.32
C HIS A 139 9.19 -9.41 -1.53
N ASP A 140 10.07 -8.63 -2.16
CA ASP A 140 10.96 -9.11 -3.23
C ASP A 140 12.11 -9.98 -2.69
N LEU A 141 12.44 -9.86 -1.40
CA LEU A 141 13.62 -10.47 -0.77
C LEU A 141 13.33 -11.69 0.12
N ARG A 142 12.06 -12.03 0.35
CA ARG A 142 11.67 -13.12 1.26
C ARG A 142 11.81 -14.53 0.67
N ASN A 143 11.61 -14.67 -0.64
CA ASN A 143 11.61 -15.98 -1.31
C ASN A 143 12.95 -16.22 -2.04
N PRO A 144 13.74 -17.25 -1.68
CA PRO A 144 15.03 -17.53 -2.30
C PRO A 144 14.97 -17.71 -3.83
N ALA A 145 13.90 -18.31 -4.37
CA ALA A 145 13.74 -18.47 -5.81
C ALA A 145 13.48 -17.13 -6.52
N VAL A 146 12.71 -16.23 -5.89
CA VAL A 146 12.48 -14.87 -6.39
C VAL A 146 13.78 -14.06 -6.35
N VAL A 147 14.55 -14.18 -5.27
CA VAL A 147 15.87 -13.55 -5.15
C VAL A 147 16.80 -14.08 -6.24
N ASP A 148 16.89 -15.41 -6.43
CA ASP A 148 17.74 -16.01 -7.46
C ASP A 148 17.35 -15.54 -8.87
N PHE A 149 16.05 -15.53 -9.19
CA PHE A 149 15.55 -14.98 -10.46
C PHE A 149 15.89 -13.49 -10.63
N THR A 150 15.66 -12.69 -9.59
CA THR A 150 15.95 -11.25 -9.62
C THR A 150 17.43 -10.99 -9.91
N ILE A 151 18.31 -11.72 -9.23
CA ILE A 151 19.76 -11.53 -9.35
C ILE A 151 20.33 -12.08 -10.65
N ASN A 152 19.87 -13.26 -11.09
CA ASN A 152 20.43 -13.91 -12.27
C ASN A 152 19.74 -13.49 -13.58
N THR A 153 18.54 -12.87 -13.51
CA THR A 153 17.77 -12.46 -14.69
C THR A 153 17.48 -10.97 -14.72
N LEU A 154 16.76 -10.43 -13.73
CA LEU A 154 16.29 -9.04 -13.79
C LEU A 154 17.41 -8.01 -13.58
N LYS A 155 18.33 -8.27 -12.64
CA LYS A 155 19.48 -7.39 -12.37
C LYS A 155 20.36 -7.23 -13.62
N PRO A 156 20.74 -8.29 -14.36
CA PRO A 156 21.42 -8.14 -15.65
C PRO A 156 20.65 -7.30 -16.67
N LEU A 157 19.31 -7.43 -16.72
CA LEU A 157 18.47 -6.65 -17.64
C LEU A 157 18.41 -5.17 -17.26
N TRP A 158 18.23 -4.85 -15.97
CA TRP A 158 18.21 -3.48 -15.47
C TRP A 158 19.59 -2.83 -15.41
N GLY A 159 20.65 -3.62 -15.26
CA GLY A 159 22.02 -3.14 -15.13
C GLY A 159 22.16 -2.13 -13.98
N GLU A 160 22.73 -0.96 -14.27
CA GLU A 160 22.95 0.12 -13.30
C GLU A 160 21.66 0.77 -12.77
N LYS A 161 20.49 0.44 -13.34
CA LYS A 161 19.20 0.99 -12.90
C LYS A 161 18.67 0.30 -11.63
N TYR A 162 19.15 -0.91 -11.33
CA TYR A 162 18.76 -1.66 -10.14
C TYR A 162 19.71 -1.33 -8.98
N LEU A 163 19.22 -0.54 -8.03
CA LEU A 163 20.02 0.01 -6.94
C LEU A 163 19.76 -0.75 -5.63
N THR A 164 20.83 -1.28 -5.03
CA THR A 164 20.74 -1.95 -3.72
C THR A 164 22.02 -1.72 -2.93
N SER A 165 22.09 -0.63 -2.17
CA SER A 165 23.33 -0.23 -1.46
C SER A 165 23.74 -1.11 -0.27
N ASN A 166 23.00 -2.17 0.03
CA ASN A 166 23.17 -2.96 1.25
C ASN A 166 22.51 -4.36 1.23
N VAL A 167 22.05 -4.82 0.06
CA VAL A 167 21.56 -6.19 -0.10
C VAL A 167 22.74 -7.00 -0.61
N TYR A 168 23.27 -7.89 0.22
CA TYR A 168 24.38 -8.77 -0.15
C TYR A 168 23.85 -10.18 -0.40
N ILE A 169 24.31 -10.81 -1.46
CA ILE A 169 23.94 -12.19 -1.79
C ILE A 169 25.09 -13.10 -1.39
N THR A 170 24.85 -13.93 -0.39
CA THR A 170 25.75 -15.04 -0.03
C THR A 170 25.32 -16.29 -0.77
N LYS A 171 26.14 -16.80 -1.70
CA LYS A 171 25.98 -18.17 -2.17
C LYS A 171 26.72 -19.08 -1.20
N VAL A 172 25.97 -19.78 -0.36
CA VAL A 172 26.51 -20.84 0.49
C VAL A 172 26.58 -22.11 -0.35
N LYS A 173 27.77 -22.49 -0.81
CA LYS A 173 28.00 -23.82 -1.37
C LYS A 173 28.32 -24.79 -0.22
N PRO A 174 27.66 -25.95 -0.11
CA PRO A 174 27.96 -26.90 0.95
C PRO A 174 29.43 -27.34 0.89
N GLY A 175 30.22 -27.02 1.93
CA GLY A 175 31.64 -27.41 2.03
C GLY A 175 32.65 -26.41 1.46
N GLU A 176 32.21 -25.33 0.81
CA GLU A 176 33.04 -24.18 0.45
C GLU A 176 32.57 -22.95 1.26
N GLY A 177 33.50 -22.09 1.65
CA GLY A 177 33.18 -20.90 2.45
C GLY A 177 32.15 -19.96 1.78
N GLU A 178 31.65 -18.99 2.54
CA GLU A 178 30.71 -17.99 2.03
C GLU A 178 31.31 -17.21 0.86
N ASP A 179 30.72 -17.34 -0.33
CA ASP A 179 31.08 -16.53 -1.51
C ASP A 179 30.09 -15.36 -1.62
N HIS A 180 30.59 -14.14 -1.38
CA HIS A 180 29.83 -12.91 -1.52
C HIS A 180 29.77 -12.52 -3.00
N LEU A 181 28.64 -12.80 -3.66
CA LEU A 181 28.44 -12.37 -5.04
C LEU A 181 28.26 -10.85 -5.10
N GLY A 182 29.32 -10.15 -5.48
CA GLY A 182 29.37 -8.82 -6.11
C GLY A 182 28.49 -7.72 -5.49
N ASP A 183 29.14 -6.63 -5.09
CA ASP A 183 28.45 -5.41 -4.65
C ASP A 183 27.49 -4.95 -5.77
N PRO A 184 26.17 -4.87 -5.52
CA PRO A 184 25.25 -4.28 -6.48
C PRO A 184 25.63 -2.83 -6.80
N ALA A 185 25.05 -2.23 -7.85
CA ALA A 185 25.23 -0.81 -8.06
C ALA A 185 24.65 -0.05 -6.85
N ASN A 186 25.51 0.43 -5.96
CA ASN A 186 25.12 1.18 -4.78
C ASN A 186 24.58 2.57 -5.14
N PHE A 187 24.96 3.05 -6.32
CA PHE A 187 24.55 4.32 -6.89
C PHE A 187 24.60 4.24 -8.43
N ARG A 188 23.94 5.20 -9.09
CA ARG A 188 24.03 5.41 -10.54
C ARG A 188 24.33 6.87 -10.82
N LYS A 189 25.32 7.14 -11.67
CA LYS A 189 25.60 8.49 -12.20
C LYS A 189 25.34 8.48 -13.70
N TRP A 190 24.57 9.44 -14.21
CA TRP A 190 24.32 9.55 -15.64
C TRP A 190 24.02 11.00 -16.02
N THR A 191 23.98 11.28 -17.32
CA THR A 191 23.50 12.55 -17.87
C THR A 191 22.21 12.29 -18.64
N THR A 192 21.17 13.08 -18.39
CA THR A 192 19.90 12.98 -19.11
C THR A 192 20.02 13.50 -20.54
N ASP A 193 19.01 13.24 -21.38
CA ASP A 193 18.97 13.73 -22.75
C ASP A 193 18.98 15.27 -22.83
N ASN A 194 18.47 15.97 -21.80
CA ASN A 194 18.55 17.43 -21.69
C ASN A 194 19.85 17.91 -21.00
N GLY A 195 20.84 17.04 -20.79
CA GLY A 195 22.16 17.40 -20.29
C GLY A 195 22.28 17.55 -18.77
N ARG A 196 21.30 17.10 -17.99
CA ARG A 196 21.34 17.18 -16.51
C ARG A 196 22.16 16.03 -15.94
N ARG A 197 23.12 16.35 -15.08
CA ARG A 197 23.98 15.39 -14.39
C ARG A 197 23.26 14.89 -13.15
N MET A 198 22.89 13.61 -13.16
CA MET A 198 22.09 12.98 -12.13
C MET A 198 22.94 12.02 -11.31
N MET A 199 22.65 11.93 -10.02
CA MET A 199 23.19 10.87 -9.17
C MET A 199 22.09 10.27 -8.30
N ALA A 200 21.91 8.96 -8.39
CA ALA A 200 20.90 8.22 -7.64
C ALA A 200 21.51 7.24 -6.64
N PHE A 201 20.86 7.07 -5.49
CA PHE A 201 21.20 6.07 -4.48
C PHE A 201 19.94 5.27 -4.08
N GLY A 202 20.09 3.96 -3.87
CA GLY A 202 19.03 3.07 -3.38
C GLY A 202 19.36 2.53 -1.99
N VAL A 203 18.61 2.89 -0.95
CA VAL A 203 18.92 2.59 0.47
C VAL A 203 18.12 1.43 1.01
N VAL A 204 18.82 0.47 1.63
CA VAL A 204 18.31 -0.37 2.73
C VAL A 204 19.30 -0.44 3.95
N THR A 205 20.49 0.22 3.96
CA THR A 205 21.44 0.54 5.11
C THR A 205 22.94 0.34 4.84
N ARG A 206 23.78 1.40 4.84
CA ARG A 206 25.22 1.43 5.27
C ARG A 206 25.96 2.68 4.79
N SER A 207 27.16 2.93 5.34
CA SER A 207 28.03 4.11 5.11
C SER A 207 28.81 4.15 3.78
N GLN A 208 28.59 3.19 2.86
CA GLN A 208 29.40 3.02 1.64
C GLN A 208 29.19 4.13 0.57
N PHE A 209 28.24 5.06 0.80
CA PHE A 209 27.94 6.16 -0.11
C PHE A 209 28.92 7.35 0.00
N LYS A 210 29.66 7.52 1.11
CA LYS A 210 30.38 8.78 1.40
C LYS A 210 31.41 9.16 0.33
N THR A 211 32.17 8.18 -0.18
CA THR A 211 33.16 8.41 -1.24
C THR A 211 32.51 8.79 -2.56
N ALA A 212 31.38 8.16 -2.89
CA ALA A 212 30.63 8.44 -4.11
C ALA A 212 30.00 9.85 -4.05
N ILE A 213 29.47 10.26 -2.90
CA ILE A 213 28.98 11.62 -2.68
C ILE A 213 30.13 12.63 -2.85
N ALA A 214 31.32 12.36 -2.32
CA ALA A 214 32.47 13.26 -2.41
C ALA A 214 32.99 13.49 -3.83
N SER A 215 32.83 12.52 -4.72
CA SER A 215 33.20 12.67 -6.13
C SER A 215 32.11 13.34 -6.98
N ALA A 216 30.92 13.58 -6.43
CA ALA A 216 29.73 14.03 -7.15
C ALA A 216 29.59 15.56 -7.29
N LYS A 217 30.71 16.30 -7.30
CA LYS A 217 30.76 17.79 -7.25
C LYS A 217 30.01 18.50 -8.38
N ASP A 218 29.77 17.79 -9.46
CA ASP A 218 29.15 18.25 -10.69
C ASP A 218 27.68 17.78 -10.80
N THR A 219 27.07 17.30 -9.72
CA THR A 219 25.68 16.80 -9.76
C THR A 219 24.68 17.96 -9.78
N ASP A 220 23.75 17.91 -10.73
CA ASP A 220 22.66 18.90 -10.83
C ASP A 220 21.48 18.50 -9.92
N VAL A 221 21.17 17.21 -9.84
CA VAL A 221 20.09 16.67 -8.99
C VAL A 221 20.49 15.30 -8.41
N PHE A 222 20.27 15.13 -7.11
CA PHE A 222 20.32 13.83 -6.46
C PHE A 222 18.94 13.19 -6.39
N VAL A 223 18.88 11.87 -6.58
CA VAL A 223 17.67 11.07 -6.43
C VAL A 223 17.90 9.99 -5.37
N LEU A 224 17.10 9.98 -4.30
CA LEU A 224 17.17 8.98 -3.25
C LEU A 224 15.96 8.08 -3.32
N LEU A 225 16.19 6.78 -3.29
CA LEU A 225 15.15 5.76 -3.34
C LEU A 225 15.33 4.82 -2.17
N GLY A 226 14.24 4.35 -1.58
CA GLY A 226 14.29 3.28 -0.59
C GLY A 226 12.92 2.71 -0.32
N HIS A 227 12.84 1.40 -0.14
CA HIS A 227 11.62 0.77 0.33
C HIS A 227 11.50 0.91 1.85
N VAL A 228 11.20 2.13 2.30
CA VAL A 228 11.24 2.52 3.72
C VAL A 228 10.07 3.43 4.06
N ASP A 229 9.66 3.47 5.33
CA ASP A 229 8.62 4.38 5.83
C ASP A 229 8.99 5.84 5.52
N PRO A 230 8.06 6.64 4.94
CA PRO A 230 8.31 8.02 4.54
C PRO A 230 8.47 8.98 5.72
N ASN A 231 8.10 8.58 6.96
CA ASN A 231 8.18 9.44 8.13
C ASN A 231 9.60 9.43 8.73
N PRO A 232 10.39 10.52 8.54
CA PRO A 232 11.76 10.58 9.03
C PRO A 232 11.87 10.68 10.56
N GLU A 233 10.76 10.91 11.28
CA GLU A 233 10.71 10.99 12.74
C GLU A 233 10.52 9.62 13.41
N ARG A 234 10.25 8.58 12.62
CA ARG A 234 10.16 7.19 13.09
C ARG A 234 11.15 6.27 12.39
N PRO A 235 12.45 6.65 12.27
CA PRO A 235 13.40 5.78 11.59
C PRO A 235 13.58 4.53 12.42
N THR A 236 13.33 3.35 11.84
CA THR A 236 13.88 2.14 12.43
C THR A 236 15.40 2.20 12.25
N ARG A 237 16.18 1.62 13.19
CA ARG A 237 17.65 1.54 13.04
C ARG A 237 18.09 0.84 11.74
N ARG A 238 17.17 0.14 11.06
CA ARG A 238 17.44 -0.69 9.88
C ARG A 238 17.01 -0.05 8.56
N ASP A 239 16.25 1.05 8.57
CA ASP A 239 15.63 1.61 7.35
C ASP A 239 15.64 3.16 7.40
N ASN A 240 16.82 3.78 7.32
CA ASN A 240 16.95 5.24 7.47
C ASN A 240 17.54 5.93 6.23
N ILE A 241 16.65 6.37 5.33
CA ILE A 241 16.99 7.16 4.14
C ILE A 241 17.65 8.51 4.48
N MET A 242 17.43 9.04 5.68
CA MET A 242 18.00 10.32 6.12
C MET A 242 19.52 10.27 6.26
N LEU A 243 20.11 9.08 6.46
CA LEU A 243 21.58 8.95 6.53
C LEU A 243 22.27 9.36 5.23
N ILE A 244 21.68 9.02 4.08
CA ILE A 244 22.23 9.45 2.79
C ILE A 244 21.90 10.92 2.54
N TYR A 245 20.68 11.35 2.88
CA TYR A 245 20.27 12.74 2.79
C TYR A 245 21.26 13.67 3.52
N GLU A 246 21.56 13.38 4.79
CA GLU A 246 22.48 14.15 5.63
C GLU A 246 23.88 14.18 5.04
N ALA A 247 24.38 13.03 4.56
CA ALA A 247 25.70 12.96 3.95
C ALA A 247 25.80 13.70 2.61
N ILE A 248 24.73 13.73 1.81
CA ILE A 248 24.66 14.57 0.62
C ILE A 248 24.68 16.04 1.04
N ARG A 249 23.85 16.43 2.01
CA ARG A 249 23.74 17.82 2.47
C ARG A 249 25.06 18.35 3.04
N GLU A 250 25.83 17.52 3.73
CA GLU A 250 27.17 17.86 4.25
C GLU A 250 28.15 18.31 3.15
N GLN A 251 28.00 17.81 1.92
CA GLN A 251 28.94 18.06 0.81
C GLN A 251 28.33 18.85 -0.35
N HIS A 252 27.01 18.83 -0.49
CA HIS A 252 26.22 19.43 -1.57
C HIS A 252 25.02 20.18 -0.99
N PRO A 253 25.24 21.27 -0.23
CA PRO A 253 24.20 21.92 0.58
C PRO A 253 23.08 22.57 -0.25
N LEU A 254 23.39 22.94 -1.50
CA LEU A 254 22.45 23.60 -2.43
C LEU A 254 21.88 22.68 -3.52
N THR A 255 22.41 21.46 -3.68
CA THR A 255 21.94 20.59 -4.77
C THR A 255 20.57 19.98 -4.44
N PRO A 256 19.56 20.05 -5.32
CA PRO A 256 18.26 19.46 -5.06
C PRO A 256 18.34 17.95 -4.79
N ILE A 257 17.52 17.46 -3.85
CA ILE A 257 17.37 16.03 -3.57
C ILE A 257 15.90 15.65 -3.72
N MET A 258 15.59 14.78 -4.70
CA MET A 258 14.27 14.18 -4.88
C MET A 258 14.26 12.82 -4.18
N ILE A 259 13.37 12.60 -3.21
CA ILE A 259 13.37 11.41 -2.35
C ILE A 259 12.08 10.62 -2.60
N PHE A 260 12.22 9.32 -2.85
CA PHE A 260 11.13 8.39 -3.15
C PHE A 260 11.15 7.21 -2.18
N THR A 261 10.01 6.93 -1.59
CA THR A 261 9.85 5.96 -0.49
C THR A 261 8.69 4.98 -0.75
N GLY A 262 8.47 4.01 0.14
CA GLY A 262 7.49 2.93 -0.02
C GLY A 262 7.08 2.34 1.31
N HIS A 263 6.71 1.06 1.36
CA HIS A 263 6.54 0.22 2.55
C HIS A 263 5.33 0.54 3.43
N SER A 264 5.02 1.82 3.66
CA SER A 264 3.94 2.21 4.59
C SER A 264 2.56 2.29 3.94
N HIS A 265 2.47 2.01 2.63
CA HIS A 265 1.26 2.02 1.81
C HIS A 265 0.50 3.37 1.74
N LYS A 266 1.21 4.51 1.83
CA LYS A 266 0.59 5.84 1.91
C LYS A 266 0.83 6.71 0.68
N ARG A 267 -0.16 7.55 0.36
CA ARG A 267 0.09 8.82 -0.32
C ARG A 267 0.65 9.78 0.72
N TRP A 268 1.93 10.13 0.60
CA TRP A 268 2.57 11.02 1.57
C TRP A 268 3.63 11.89 0.91
N CYS A 269 3.80 13.10 1.42
CA CYS A 269 4.79 14.06 0.96
C CYS A 269 5.32 14.86 2.15
N LYS A 270 6.61 15.20 2.10
CA LYS A 270 7.25 16.11 3.05
C LYS A 270 8.31 16.96 2.36
N ILE A 271 8.28 18.26 2.61
CA ILE A 271 9.40 19.15 2.27
C ILE A 271 10.48 19.01 3.33
N ILE A 272 11.71 18.72 2.90
CA ILE A 272 12.87 18.66 3.80
C ILE A 272 13.76 19.85 3.50
N ARG A 273 13.77 20.81 4.43
CA ARG A 273 14.59 22.03 4.34
C ARG A 273 16.07 21.68 4.57
N ASN A 274 16.96 22.37 3.86
CA ASN A 274 18.40 22.27 4.09
C ASN A 274 18.82 23.10 5.32
N GLU A 275 20.12 23.14 5.60
CA GLU A 275 20.69 23.87 6.75
C GLU A 275 20.45 25.39 6.74
N TYR A 276 20.17 25.97 5.56
CA TYR A 276 19.81 27.38 5.40
C TYR A 276 18.31 27.64 5.60
N GLY A 277 17.53 26.59 5.86
CA GLY A 277 16.08 26.67 6.00
C GLY A 277 15.34 26.67 4.67
N SER A 278 15.98 26.36 3.54
CA SER A 278 15.40 26.50 2.20
C SER A 278 14.80 25.20 1.67
N LYS A 279 13.71 25.28 0.91
CA LYS A 279 13.03 24.15 0.26
C LYS A 279 13.86 23.65 -0.92
N ARG A 280 14.81 22.75 -0.65
CA ARG A 280 15.68 22.15 -1.69
C ARG A 280 15.56 20.63 -1.78
N SER A 281 14.56 20.06 -1.10
CA SER A 281 14.30 18.63 -1.12
C SER A 281 12.83 18.35 -0.87
N MET A 282 12.32 17.33 -1.55
CA MET A 282 10.97 16.81 -1.34
C MET A 282 11.03 15.29 -1.27
N LEU A 283 10.31 14.72 -0.31
CA LEU A 283 10.07 13.30 -0.17
C LEU A 283 8.64 12.97 -0.63
N LEU A 284 8.48 11.88 -1.38
CA LEU A 284 7.20 11.36 -1.84
C LEU A 284 7.07 9.85 -1.60
N GLN A 285 5.89 9.40 -1.17
CA GLN A 285 5.41 8.03 -1.26
C GLN A 285 4.08 8.00 -2.02
N SER A 286 3.85 6.96 -2.83
CA SER A 286 2.81 6.93 -3.84
C SER A 286 1.84 5.75 -3.69
N GLY A 287 1.23 5.62 -2.51
CA GLY A 287 0.12 4.68 -2.31
C GLY A 287 0.56 3.22 -2.25
N HIS A 288 -0.29 2.33 -2.77
CA HIS A 288 -0.08 0.87 -2.84
C HIS A 288 -1.08 0.21 -3.79
N TYR A 289 -0.90 -1.07 -4.07
CA TYR A 289 -1.80 -1.93 -4.88
C TYR A 289 -2.12 -1.36 -6.25
N PHE A 290 -1.22 -0.52 -6.76
CA PHE A 290 -1.42 0.21 -8.00
C PHE A 290 -2.68 1.08 -7.98
N ASP A 291 -3.07 1.62 -6.82
CA ASP A 291 -4.13 2.63 -6.70
C ASP A 291 -3.65 4.03 -7.13
N THR A 292 -2.34 4.23 -7.14
CA THR A 292 -1.72 5.55 -7.26
C THR A 292 -0.48 5.51 -8.14
N VAL A 293 -0.33 6.52 -9.00
CA VAL A 293 0.94 6.91 -9.61
C VAL A 293 1.35 8.27 -9.06
N GLY A 294 2.53 8.35 -8.44
CA GLY A 294 3.06 9.61 -7.93
C GLY A 294 3.65 10.47 -9.04
N TRP A 295 3.49 11.77 -8.93
CA TRP A 295 4.17 12.80 -9.71
C TRP A 295 4.97 13.71 -8.80
N MET A 296 6.25 13.92 -9.10
CA MET A 296 7.07 14.99 -8.51
C MET A 296 7.76 15.78 -9.63
N SER A 297 7.81 17.10 -9.50
CA SER A 297 8.57 17.97 -10.40
C SER A 297 9.37 19.01 -9.61
N VAL A 298 10.50 19.45 -10.18
CA VAL A 298 11.31 20.54 -9.63
C VAL A 298 11.81 21.47 -10.74
N MET A 299 11.70 22.78 -10.53
CA MET A 299 12.40 23.80 -11.31
C MET A 299 13.79 24.04 -10.70
N LEU A 300 14.85 23.99 -11.51
CA LEU A 300 16.23 24.13 -11.04
C LEU A 300 16.71 25.58 -11.19
N ASP A 301 17.67 25.98 -10.36
CA ASP A 301 18.26 27.33 -10.34
C ASP A 301 19.78 27.33 -10.60
N GLY A 302 20.37 26.16 -10.88
CA GLY A 302 21.81 26.02 -11.09
C GLY A 302 22.63 25.80 -9.81
N ASN A 303 21.99 25.65 -8.66
CA ASN A 303 22.61 25.30 -7.37
C ASN A 303 23.59 26.36 -6.83
N THR A 304 23.42 27.63 -7.21
CA THR A 304 24.27 28.74 -6.73
C THR A 304 23.65 29.50 -5.56
N GLU A 305 22.32 29.50 -5.47
CA GLU A 305 21.57 30.25 -4.46
C GLU A 305 20.97 29.32 -3.40
N SER A 306 20.77 29.85 -2.20
CA SER A 306 20.06 29.17 -1.12
C SER A 306 18.57 29.48 -1.12
N GLU A 307 17.96 29.85 -2.26
CA GLU A 307 16.53 30.16 -2.31
C GLU A 307 15.67 28.88 -2.36
N ASP A 308 14.37 29.04 -2.11
CA ASP A 308 13.40 27.95 -2.23
C ASP A 308 13.27 27.52 -3.71
N LEU A 309 13.44 26.22 -3.97
CA LEU A 309 13.10 25.64 -5.28
C LEU A 309 11.60 25.42 -5.39
N LYS A 310 11.09 25.49 -6.61
CA LYS A 310 9.67 25.21 -6.90
C LYS A 310 9.48 23.71 -7.13
N PHE A 311 9.19 23.00 -6.04
CA PHE A 311 8.72 21.63 -6.10
C PHE A 311 7.20 21.57 -6.25
N ASN A 312 6.71 20.59 -7.01
CA ASN A 312 5.28 20.24 -7.07
C ASN A 312 5.12 18.73 -6.95
N ARG A 313 4.02 18.32 -6.34
CA ARG A 313 3.63 16.90 -6.23
C ARG A 313 2.16 16.71 -6.59
N ARG A 314 1.86 15.57 -7.23
CA ARG A 314 0.49 15.08 -7.42
C ARG A 314 0.41 13.57 -7.20
N TYR A 315 -0.73 13.09 -6.73
CA TYR A 315 -1.09 11.67 -6.69
C TYR A 315 -2.15 11.44 -7.75
N LEU A 316 -1.83 10.58 -8.71
CA LEU A 316 -2.70 10.26 -9.82
C LEU A 316 -3.45 8.99 -9.49
N ASP A 317 -4.77 9.02 -9.56
CA ASP A 317 -5.55 7.79 -9.55
C ASP A 317 -5.18 6.93 -10.77
N ASN A 318 -4.95 5.62 -10.52
CA ASN A 318 -4.58 4.69 -11.59
C ASN A 318 -5.79 4.31 -12.46
N ASN A 319 -6.21 5.20 -13.35
CA ASN A 319 -7.23 4.89 -14.33
C ASN A 319 -7.01 5.60 -15.67
N LEU A 320 -7.74 5.11 -16.66
CA LEU A 320 -7.65 5.60 -18.02
C LEU A 320 -8.07 7.08 -18.15
N ALA A 321 -9.05 7.56 -17.37
CA ALA A 321 -9.51 8.95 -17.43
C ALA A 321 -8.40 9.91 -16.99
N THR A 322 -7.73 9.61 -15.87
CA THR A 322 -6.55 10.33 -15.39
C THR A 322 -5.42 10.32 -16.42
N TYR A 323 -5.10 9.15 -16.98
CA TYR A 323 -4.01 9.01 -17.93
C TYR A 323 -4.24 9.77 -19.24
N MET A 324 -5.45 9.68 -19.80
CA MET A 324 -5.85 10.39 -21.01
C MET A 324 -5.85 11.90 -20.78
N PHE A 325 -6.34 12.35 -19.63
CA PHE A 325 -6.35 13.76 -19.25
C PHE A 325 -4.92 14.34 -19.22
N HIS A 326 -3.99 13.74 -18.47
CA HIS A 326 -2.64 14.29 -18.32
C HIS A 326 -1.76 14.18 -19.56
N THR A 327 -2.10 13.29 -20.48
CA THR A 327 -1.41 13.14 -21.77
C THR A 327 -2.02 13.98 -22.89
N ASP A 328 -3.15 14.65 -22.64
CA ASP A 328 -3.96 15.34 -23.65
C ASP A 328 -4.34 14.40 -24.82
N LYS A 329 -4.67 13.15 -24.48
CA LYS A 329 -5.01 12.09 -25.44
C LYS A 329 -6.46 11.71 -25.39
N THR A 330 -6.96 11.20 -26.52
CA THR A 330 -8.32 10.66 -26.62
C THR A 330 -8.27 9.23 -27.20
N TYR A 331 -8.83 9.02 -28.38
CA TYR A 331 -8.80 7.72 -29.07
C TYR A 331 -7.39 7.27 -29.46
N ASP A 332 -6.42 8.20 -29.51
CA ASP A 332 -5.02 7.96 -29.85
C ASP A 332 -4.12 7.65 -28.64
N PHE A 333 -4.70 7.43 -27.45
CA PHE A 333 -3.98 7.11 -26.22
C PHE A 333 -3.28 5.74 -26.26
N PHE A 334 -3.94 4.71 -26.80
CA PHE A 334 -3.41 3.35 -26.70
C PHE A 334 -2.26 3.12 -27.67
N THR A 335 -1.06 2.88 -27.12
CA THR A 335 0.12 2.51 -27.93
C THR A 335 0.04 1.03 -28.37
N PRO A 336 0.68 0.64 -29.49
CA PRO A 336 0.75 -0.77 -29.89
C PRO A 336 1.34 -1.67 -28.82
N GLN A 337 2.42 -1.24 -28.15
CA GLN A 337 3.06 -2.02 -27.09
C GLN A 337 2.21 -2.06 -25.82
N GLY A 338 1.55 -0.96 -25.44
CA GLY A 338 0.59 -0.96 -24.34
C GLY A 338 -0.53 -1.99 -24.54
N ARG A 339 -1.13 -2.03 -25.74
CA ARG A 339 -2.12 -3.06 -26.09
C ARG A 339 -1.57 -4.48 -26.03
N ASN A 340 -0.30 -4.69 -26.39
CA ASN A 340 0.33 -6.01 -26.30
C ASN A 340 0.51 -6.43 -24.84
N ILE A 341 0.95 -5.51 -23.97
CA ILE A 341 1.08 -5.74 -22.53
C ILE A 341 -0.30 -6.07 -21.92
N THR A 342 -1.34 -5.30 -22.22
CA THR A 342 -2.72 -5.59 -21.74
C THR A 342 -3.17 -7.00 -22.14
N ARG A 343 -2.99 -7.39 -23.41
CA ARG A 343 -3.33 -8.75 -23.87
C ARG A 343 -2.49 -9.82 -23.19
N PHE A 344 -1.22 -9.55 -22.94
CA PHE A 344 -0.33 -10.47 -22.25
C PHE A 344 -0.80 -10.70 -20.80
N ILE A 345 -1.19 -9.63 -20.10
CA ILE A 345 -1.76 -9.71 -18.75
C ILE A 345 -3.05 -10.53 -18.75
N GLN A 346 -4.00 -10.23 -19.64
CA GLN A 346 -5.24 -10.99 -19.77
C GLN A 346 -4.98 -12.49 -19.98
N LYS A 347 -4.01 -12.83 -20.83
CA LYS A 347 -3.61 -14.23 -21.05
C LYS A 347 -2.99 -14.87 -19.81
N MET A 348 -2.21 -14.13 -19.01
CA MET A 348 -1.72 -14.64 -17.73
C MET A 348 -2.88 -14.93 -16.77
N GLU A 349 -3.85 -14.02 -16.65
CA GLU A 349 -5.03 -14.22 -15.79
C GLU A 349 -5.87 -15.43 -16.22
N GLU A 350 -6.06 -15.62 -17.53
CA GLU A 350 -6.73 -16.79 -18.10
C GLU A 350 -5.98 -18.08 -17.80
N ASN A 351 -4.66 -18.11 -18.00
CA ASN A 351 -3.83 -19.29 -17.72
C ASN A 351 -3.86 -19.68 -16.24
N GLU A 352 -3.92 -18.69 -15.36
CA GLU A 352 -4.03 -18.88 -13.91
C GLU A 352 -5.47 -19.12 -13.44
N ALA A 353 -6.45 -19.05 -14.35
CA ALA A 353 -7.88 -19.12 -14.06
C ALA A 353 -8.31 -18.18 -12.92
N LEU A 354 -7.78 -16.94 -12.92
CA LEU A 354 -8.08 -15.95 -11.88
C LEU A 354 -9.56 -15.58 -11.81
N ASN A 355 -10.26 -15.70 -12.93
CA ASN A 355 -11.71 -15.50 -13.03
C ASN A 355 -12.55 -16.70 -12.54
N LYS A 356 -11.93 -17.80 -12.06
CA LYS A 356 -12.65 -18.95 -11.51
C LYS A 356 -13.51 -18.48 -10.34
N VAL A 357 -14.82 -18.61 -10.46
CA VAL A 357 -15.79 -18.27 -9.42
C VAL A 357 -15.90 -19.41 -8.42
N PHE A 358 -15.76 -19.11 -7.12
CA PHE A 358 -15.99 -20.04 -6.02
C PHE A 358 -17.42 -19.96 -5.46
N GLY A 359 -18.05 -18.79 -5.54
CA GLY A 359 -19.44 -18.58 -5.16
C GLY A 359 -19.90 -17.14 -5.37
N GLN A 360 -21.11 -16.83 -4.94
CA GLN A 360 -21.68 -15.49 -4.95
C GLN A 360 -21.79 -14.97 -3.52
N LEU A 361 -21.52 -13.68 -3.31
CA LEU A 361 -21.69 -13.02 -2.02
C LEU A 361 -22.83 -12.00 -2.13
N ASP A 362 -23.75 -12.01 -1.17
CA ASP A 362 -24.92 -11.11 -1.20
C ASP A 362 -24.62 -9.71 -0.64
N SER A 363 -23.48 -9.55 0.04
CA SER A 363 -23.08 -8.34 0.76
C SER A 363 -21.60 -8.03 0.61
N ASP A 364 -21.25 -6.76 0.76
CA ASP A 364 -19.86 -6.31 0.90
C ASP A 364 -19.40 -6.52 2.35
N TYR A 365 -18.16 -6.96 2.53
CA TYR A 365 -17.49 -7.18 3.82
C TYR A 365 -16.23 -6.32 3.86
N TYR A 366 -16.23 -5.30 4.72
CA TYR A 366 -15.20 -4.29 4.76
C TYR A 366 -14.23 -4.51 5.92
N LEU A 367 -12.94 -4.55 5.63
CA LEU A 367 -11.91 -4.84 6.62
C LEU A 367 -11.93 -3.81 7.76
N ASP A 368 -12.01 -2.53 7.40
CA ASP A 368 -11.84 -1.41 8.32
C ASP A 368 -12.94 -0.35 8.21
N ARG A 369 -14.05 -0.61 7.50
CA ARG A 369 -15.14 0.39 7.34
C ARG A 369 -16.32 0.20 8.30
N ASN A 370 -16.35 -0.93 9.01
CA ASN A 370 -17.36 -1.26 10.01
C ASN A 370 -16.70 -1.73 11.31
N THR A 371 -17.34 -1.47 12.46
CA THR A 371 -16.94 -2.03 13.75
C THR A 371 -17.21 -3.54 13.77
N TRP A 372 -16.18 -4.36 13.97
CA TRP A 372 -16.34 -5.80 14.20
C TRP A 372 -16.62 -6.06 15.69
N VAL A 373 -17.56 -6.96 15.98
CA VAL A 373 -17.98 -7.33 17.36
C VAL A 373 -17.06 -8.41 17.96
N GLU A 374 -16.23 -9.02 17.13
CA GLU A 374 -15.28 -10.06 17.55
C GLU A 374 -13.88 -9.75 17.01
N ASP A 375 -12.95 -10.07 17.88
CA ASP A 375 -11.61 -9.54 17.96
C ASP A 375 -10.71 -10.51 17.18
N GLY A 376 -10.33 -10.16 15.95
CA GLY A 376 -9.59 -11.03 15.03
C GLY A 376 -8.44 -10.29 14.35
N GLN A 377 -7.38 -11.02 14.00
CA GLN A 377 -6.26 -10.41 13.28
C GLN A 377 -6.65 -9.94 11.87
N LEU A 378 -6.58 -8.63 11.67
CA LEU A 378 -6.72 -7.98 10.37
C LEU A 378 -5.48 -8.15 9.48
N GLY A 379 -4.33 -8.61 10.00
CA GLY A 379 -3.06 -8.67 9.24
C GLY A 379 -2.91 -9.84 8.27
N ILE A 380 -3.88 -10.77 8.22
CA ILE A 380 -3.92 -11.89 7.26
C ILE A 380 -4.78 -11.51 6.06
N LEU A 381 -5.79 -10.67 6.29
CA LEU A 381 -6.69 -10.15 5.27
C LEU A 381 -6.08 -8.85 4.71
N ARG A 382 -5.99 -8.75 3.39
CA ARG A 382 -5.31 -7.64 2.72
C ARG A 382 -6.24 -6.62 2.05
N GLY A 383 -7.54 -6.88 2.05
CA GLY A 383 -8.52 -6.01 1.43
C GLY A 383 -9.96 -6.36 1.76
N ASP A 384 -10.87 -5.55 1.23
CA ASP A 384 -12.31 -5.74 1.33
C ASP A 384 -12.79 -6.90 0.44
N ILE A 385 -13.93 -7.47 0.79
CA ILE A 385 -14.62 -8.47 -0.02
C ILE A 385 -15.91 -7.86 -0.55
N TYR A 386 -16.03 -7.74 -1.86
CA TYR A 386 -17.22 -7.14 -2.48
C TYR A 386 -18.27 -8.19 -2.82
N ARG A 387 -19.53 -7.78 -2.77
CA ARG A 387 -20.68 -8.58 -3.20
C ARG A 387 -20.56 -8.99 -4.67
N GLY A 388 -21.31 -10.01 -5.06
CA GLY A 388 -21.27 -10.62 -6.38
C GLY A 388 -20.28 -11.78 -6.46
N PRO A 389 -19.70 -12.05 -7.64
CA PRO A 389 -18.86 -13.22 -7.84
C PRO A 389 -17.57 -13.11 -7.01
N PHE A 390 -17.36 -14.09 -6.12
CA PHE A 390 -16.10 -14.28 -5.41
C PHE A 390 -15.21 -15.22 -6.21
N THR A 391 -14.10 -14.68 -6.70
CA THR A 391 -13.21 -15.34 -7.65
C THR A 391 -11.90 -15.80 -7.02
N LYS A 392 -11.13 -16.60 -7.76
CA LYS A 392 -9.76 -16.92 -7.41
C LYS A 392 -8.90 -15.66 -7.24
N ALA A 393 -9.06 -14.64 -8.09
CA ALA A 393 -8.36 -13.36 -7.93
C ALA A 393 -8.67 -12.72 -6.57
N ASP A 394 -9.95 -12.67 -6.18
CA ASP A 394 -10.39 -12.11 -4.90
C ASP A 394 -9.76 -12.85 -3.73
N LEU A 395 -9.71 -14.18 -3.80
CA LEU A 395 -9.06 -14.97 -2.78
C LEU A 395 -7.60 -14.55 -2.57
N TYR A 396 -6.79 -14.38 -3.63
CA TYR A 396 -5.40 -13.95 -3.48
C TYR A 396 -5.24 -12.50 -3.06
N ALA A 397 -6.15 -11.63 -3.51
CA ALA A 397 -6.19 -10.23 -3.09
C ALA A 397 -6.46 -10.08 -1.59
N ILE A 398 -7.28 -10.98 -1.02
CA ILE A 398 -7.68 -10.94 0.38
C ILE A 398 -6.76 -11.80 1.24
N SER A 399 -6.45 -13.02 0.82
CA SER A 399 -5.66 -14.01 1.55
C SER A 399 -4.59 -14.61 0.62
N PRO A 400 -3.34 -14.09 0.68
CA PRO A 400 -2.23 -14.60 -0.12
C PRO A 400 -2.01 -16.12 0.07
N ASP A 401 -1.29 -16.76 -0.87
CA ASP A 401 -0.98 -18.23 -0.91
C ASP A 401 -0.13 -18.72 0.30
N ASP A 402 -0.64 -18.59 1.54
CA ASP A 402 -0.07 -19.18 2.74
C ASP A 402 -0.70 -20.55 3.01
N ARG A 403 -0.04 -21.60 2.50
CA ARG A 403 -0.43 -23.00 2.72
C ARG A 403 -0.11 -23.51 4.12
N SER A 404 0.36 -22.65 5.02
CA SER A 404 0.61 -23.07 6.39
C SER A 404 -0.72 -23.46 7.06
N PRO A 405 -0.72 -24.54 7.88
CA PRO A 405 -1.89 -24.91 8.63
C PRO A 405 -2.21 -23.85 9.68
N PHE A 406 -3.46 -23.82 10.12
CA PHE A 406 -3.78 -23.23 11.42
C PHE A 406 -3.19 -24.11 12.51
N LEU A 407 -2.54 -23.48 13.48
CA LEU A 407 -1.98 -24.15 14.65
C LEU A 407 -2.94 -24.05 15.81
N TYR A 408 -2.88 -25.00 16.73
CA TYR A 408 -3.60 -24.90 18.00
C TYR A 408 -2.78 -25.31 19.22
N ALA A 409 -3.18 -24.75 20.36
CA ALA A 409 -2.74 -25.15 21.69
C ALA A 409 -3.97 -25.39 22.59
N THR A 410 -3.98 -26.50 23.31
CA THR A 410 -5.06 -26.81 24.27
C THR A 410 -4.69 -26.26 25.64
N ILE A 411 -5.54 -25.41 26.23
CA ILE A 411 -5.40 -24.83 27.57
C ILE A 411 -6.64 -25.12 28.43
N THR A 412 -6.60 -24.89 29.74
CA THR A 412 -7.79 -24.98 30.61
C THR A 412 -8.62 -23.69 30.53
N LYS A 413 -9.95 -23.80 30.64
CA LYS A 413 -10.88 -22.66 30.64
C LYS A 413 -10.59 -21.66 31.76
N ALA A 414 -10.11 -22.12 32.92
CA ALA A 414 -9.70 -21.24 34.02
C ALA A 414 -8.61 -20.23 33.59
N ASN A 415 -7.68 -20.62 32.72
CA ASN A 415 -6.62 -19.74 32.22
C ASN A 415 -7.16 -18.72 31.20
N ASP A 416 -8.23 -19.07 30.48
CA ASP A 416 -8.92 -18.19 29.52
C ASP A 416 -9.84 -17.19 30.24
N ASP A 417 -10.55 -17.63 31.29
CA ASP A 417 -11.39 -16.75 32.12
C ASP A 417 -10.53 -15.74 32.90
N ALA A 418 -9.33 -16.12 33.35
CA ALA A 418 -8.37 -15.21 34.02
C ALA A 418 -7.91 -14.06 33.12
N LYS A 419 -7.84 -14.29 31.79
CA LYS A 419 -7.59 -13.22 30.81
C LYS A 419 -8.74 -12.21 30.79
N ARG A 420 -9.99 -12.69 30.70
CA ARG A 420 -11.18 -11.82 30.68
C ARG A 420 -11.27 -10.98 31.95
N GLU A 421 -11.04 -11.60 33.11
CA GLU A 421 -11.04 -10.90 34.40
C GLU A 421 -9.94 -9.82 34.46
N LYS A 422 -8.75 -10.08 33.93
CA LYS A 422 -7.66 -9.09 33.84
C LYS A 422 -8.02 -7.93 32.89
N GLU A 423 -8.62 -8.21 31.75
CA GLU A 423 -9.07 -7.20 30.77
C GLU A 423 -10.20 -6.32 31.34
N GLU A 424 -11.15 -6.91 32.08
CA GLU A 424 -12.21 -6.18 32.77
C GLU A 424 -11.66 -5.29 33.89
N MET A 425 -10.72 -5.79 34.71
CA MET A 425 -10.05 -5.00 35.75
C MET A 425 -9.25 -3.82 35.17
N GLU A 426 -8.55 -4.02 34.05
CA GLU A 426 -7.81 -2.95 33.37
C GLU A 426 -8.74 -1.92 32.70
N LYS A 427 -9.95 -2.32 32.31
CA LYS A 427 -10.99 -1.43 31.78
C LYS A 427 -11.62 -0.59 32.88
N ASP A 428 -11.93 -1.19 34.03
CA ASP A 428 -12.44 -0.51 35.23
C ASP A 428 -11.42 0.51 35.79
N GLU A 429 -10.14 0.16 35.82
CA GLU A 429 -9.07 1.09 36.21
C GLU A 429 -9.00 2.34 35.30
N ARG A 430 -9.29 2.20 34.01
CA ARG A 430 -9.28 3.32 33.04
C ARG A 430 -10.50 4.22 33.21
N GLU A 431 -11.67 3.65 33.52
CA GLU A 431 -12.86 4.45 33.81
C GLU A 431 -12.71 5.23 35.13
N GLN A 432 -12.07 4.65 36.14
CA GLN A 432 -11.74 5.37 37.38
C GLN A 432 -10.71 6.49 37.16
N LYS A 433 -9.70 6.29 36.29
CA LYS A 433 -8.67 7.31 35.99
C LYS A 433 -9.17 8.47 35.13
N LYS A 434 -10.27 8.32 34.37
CA LYS A 434 -10.93 9.43 33.63
C LYS A 434 -11.64 10.43 34.56
N GLY A 435 -11.86 10.09 35.83
CA GLY A 435 -12.53 10.94 36.83
C GLY A 435 -11.64 11.95 37.57
N SER A 436 -10.30 11.91 37.43
CA SER A 436 -9.40 12.78 38.20
C SER A 436 -8.30 13.45 37.35
N LYS A 437 -8.57 14.69 36.94
CA LYS A 437 -7.67 15.82 36.57
C LYS A 437 -6.37 15.59 35.75
N LYS A 438 -6.37 16.26 34.58
CA LYS A 438 -5.49 17.38 34.15
C LYS A 438 -3.94 17.25 34.33
N PHE A 439 -3.27 17.04 33.19
CA PHE A 439 -1.90 17.40 32.79
C PHE A 439 -0.73 17.05 33.75
N GLU A 440 0.07 16.05 33.36
CA GLU A 440 1.53 16.16 33.40
C GLU A 440 2.18 15.21 32.37
N ARG A 441 3.15 15.76 31.64
CA ARG A 441 3.91 15.12 30.57
C ARG A 441 5.21 14.62 31.19
N SER A 442 5.52 13.33 31.12
CA SER A 442 6.89 12.84 31.33
C SER A 442 7.14 11.53 30.59
N TYR A 443 8.24 11.54 29.85
CA TYR A 443 8.95 10.43 29.22
C TYR A 443 9.15 9.21 30.13
N LYS A 444 9.01 8.01 29.54
CA LYS A 444 9.66 6.69 29.75
C LYS A 444 8.63 5.59 29.42
N SER A 445 8.93 4.47 28.76
CA SER A 445 10.17 3.93 28.21
C SER A 445 9.81 2.77 27.26
N ASP A 446 10.60 2.66 26.20
CA ASP A 446 10.94 1.45 25.44
C ASP A 446 10.27 0.13 25.87
N THR A 447 9.25 -0.29 25.12
CA THR A 447 9.07 -1.70 24.77
C THR A 447 8.96 -1.82 23.26
N LYS A 448 10.12 -2.09 22.68
CA LYS A 448 10.34 -2.56 21.31
C LYS A 448 9.41 -3.74 21.00
N ILE A 449 8.34 -3.48 20.26
CA ILE A 449 7.71 -4.53 19.43
C ILE A 449 8.44 -4.47 18.09
N ILE A 450 9.48 -5.29 17.98
CA ILE A 450 10.23 -5.52 16.75
C ILE A 450 9.39 -6.46 15.87
N GLY A 451 9.07 -5.99 14.66
CA GLY A 451 8.78 -6.86 13.52
C GLY A 451 7.36 -7.40 13.46
N THR A 452 6.37 -6.54 13.29
CA THR A 452 5.19 -6.87 12.48
C THR A 452 5.11 -5.84 11.37
N ASN A 453 4.94 -6.31 10.12
CA ASN A 453 4.47 -5.49 9.00
C ASN A 453 3.07 -5.02 9.39
N VAL A 454 2.99 -3.91 10.12
CA VAL A 454 1.71 -3.28 10.41
C VAL A 454 1.47 -2.33 9.25
N ASP A 455 0.61 -2.75 8.32
CA ASP A 455 -0.15 -1.83 7.48
C ASP A 455 -0.90 -0.87 8.42
N ARG A 456 -0.23 0.22 8.81
CA ARG A 456 -0.77 1.20 9.77
C ARG A 456 -1.65 2.19 9.02
N TYR A 457 -2.85 1.74 8.69
CA TYR A 457 -4.01 2.63 8.60
C TYR A 457 -4.25 3.21 9.99
N GLN A 458 -3.69 4.40 10.23
CA GLN A 458 -4.17 5.27 11.31
C GLN A 458 -5.33 6.05 10.71
N SER A 459 -6.54 5.50 10.77
CA SER A 459 -7.77 6.24 10.51
C SER A 459 -8.05 7.16 11.69
N ARG A 460 -8.87 8.21 11.51
CA ARG A 460 -9.59 8.94 12.56
C ARG A 460 -11.06 8.85 12.20
N PHE A 461 -11.94 8.57 13.16
CA PHE A 461 -13.38 8.55 12.90
C PHE A 461 -13.94 9.98 12.90
N GLU A 462 -14.23 10.52 11.73
CA GLU A 462 -15.17 11.63 11.57
C GLU A 462 -16.19 11.23 10.50
N LEU A 463 -17.42 10.90 10.92
CA LEU A 463 -18.56 11.02 10.01
C LEU A 463 -18.54 12.47 9.53
N PRO A 464 -18.55 12.75 8.21
CA PRO A 464 -18.77 14.12 7.77
C PRO A 464 -20.06 14.58 8.45
N PRO A 465 -20.06 15.72 9.17
CA PRO A 465 -21.28 16.23 9.76
C PRO A 465 -22.32 16.28 8.65
N ILE A 466 -23.52 15.74 8.91
CA ILE A 466 -24.66 15.89 7.99
C ILE A 466 -24.75 17.38 7.71
N ASN A 467 -24.29 17.80 6.53
CA ASN A 467 -24.20 19.20 6.21
C ASN A 467 -25.63 19.66 5.90
N PRO A 468 -26.25 20.46 6.76
CA PRO A 468 -27.62 20.90 6.54
C PRO A 468 -27.71 21.93 5.39
N ASN A 469 -26.57 22.35 4.82
CA ASN A 469 -26.44 23.19 3.63
C ASN A 469 -25.62 22.46 2.56
N PRO A 470 -26.26 21.72 1.63
CA PRO A 470 -25.54 21.01 0.56
C PRO A 470 -24.68 21.97 -0.25
N ASN A 471 -23.39 21.62 -0.42
CA ASN A 471 -22.52 22.29 -1.37
C ASN A 471 -22.58 21.49 -2.68
N PRO A 472 -23.06 22.06 -3.80
CA PRO A 472 -23.24 21.31 -5.06
C PRO A 472 -21.97 20.63 -5.60
N GLU A 473 -20.78 21.09 -5.18
CA GLU A 473 -19.49 20.50 -5.59
C GLU A 473 -19.12 19.20 -4.83
N GLU A 474 -19.70 18.94 -3.65
CA GLU A 474 -19.42 17.71 -2.88
C GLU A 474 -20.39 16.57 -3.21
N ASP A 475 -21.60 16.90 -3.69
CA ASP A 475 -22.69 15.94 -3.97
C ASP A 475 -22.45 15.08 -5.24
N GLU A 476 -21.43 15.37 -6.04
CA GLU A 476 -21.02 14.61 -7.25
C GLU A 476 -19.72 13.80 -7.06
N LEU A 477 -19.10 13.86 -5.88
CA LEU A 477 -17.80 13.22 -5.64
C LEU A 477 -17.97 11.72 -5.35
N THR A 478 -17.02 10.91 -5.83
CA THR A 478 -16.95 9.47 -5.53
C THR A 478 -16.01 9.19 -4.37
N TYR A 479 -16.15 8.02 -3.75
CA TYR A 479 -15.15 7.56 -2.78
C TYR A 479 -13.80 7.27 -3.44
N GLY A 480 -12.74 7.70 -2.78
CA GLY A 480 -11.36 7.53 -3.23
C GLY A 480 -10.38 8.00 -2.16
N ARG A 481 -9.12 8.22 -2.55
CA ARG A 481 -8.12 8.73 -1.62
C ARG A 481 -8.30 10.24 -1.43
N LYS A 482 -8.42 10.67 -0.17
CA LYS A 482 -8.35 12.09 0.22
C LYS A 482 -7.10 12.30 1.05
N THR A 483 -6.01 12.69 0.39
CA THR A 483 -4.68 12.73 0.99
C THR A 483 -4.50 13.92 1.91
N GLN A 484 -3.98 13.66 3.11
CA GLN A 484 -3.45 14.68 4.03
C GLN A 484 -1.97 14.37 4.24
N ASP A 485 -1.10 15.29 3.82
CA ASP A 485 0.35 15.17 3.93
C ASP A 485 0.98 16.49 4.41
N GLU A 486 2.32 16.56 4.49
CA GLU A 486 3.04 17.74 4.97
C GLU A 486 3.44 18.73 3.85
N CYS A 487 2.94 18.54 2.63
CA CYS A 487 3.24 19.42 1.49
C CYS A 487 2.12 20.43 1.27
N GLU A 488 2.48 21.63 0.79
CA GLU A 488 1.53 22.71 0.59
C GLU A 488 0.53 22.39 -0.54
N GLY A 489 -0.77 22.67 -0.29
CA GLY A 489 -1.84 22.52 -1.27
C GLY A 489 -2.34 21.07 -1.47
N PRO A 490 -3.43 20.87 -2.22
CA PRO A 490 -4.00 19.54 -2.47
C PRO A 490 -3.02 18.65 -3.26
N GLY A 491 -2.96 17.36 -2.91
CA GLY A 491 -2.09 16.38 -3.56
C GLY A 491 -2.75 15.53 -4.62
N ASP A 492 -3.99 15.12 -4.40
CA ASP A 492 -4.69 14.26 -5.35
C ASP A 492 -5.03 15.04 -6.65
N ASP A 493 -5.01 14.34 -7.79
CA ASP A 493 -5.38 14.90 -9.10
C ASP A 493 -6.90 15.02 -9.27
N ILE A 494 -7.62 14.11 -8.61
CA ILE A 494 -9.08 14.06 -8.54
C ILE A 494 -9.51 14.33 -7.09
N LEU A 495 -10.59 15.09 -6.94
CA LEU A 495 -11.23 15.29 -5.64
C LEU A 495 -12.13 14.10 -5.33
N HIS A 496 -11.97 13.56 -4.13
CA HIS A 496 -12.77 12.44 -3.64
C HIS A 496 -13.33 12.71 -2.24
N LEU A 497 -14.41 12.02 -1.91
CA LEU A 497 -14.77 11.78 -0.53
C LEU A 497 -13.82 10.72 0.04
N ASN A 498 -13.41 10.92 1.28
CA ASN A 498 -12.58 9.93 1.96
C ASN A 498 -13.39 8.64 2.12
N VAL A 499 -12.78 7.49 1.80
CA VAL A 499 -13.37 6.18 2.12
C VAL A 499 -13.62 6.14 3.64
N PRO A 500 -14.86 5.87 4.10
CA PRO A 500 -15.15 5.80 5.53
C PRO A 500 -14.33 4.70 6.16
N GLN A 501 -13.60 5.02 7.23
CA GLN A 501 -12.80 4.05 7.99
C GLN A 501 -13.17 4.15 9.46
N VAL A 502 -13.15 3.01 10.14
CA VAL A 502 -13.34 2.82 11.57
C VAL A 502 -11.96 2.69 12.21
N GLU A 503 -11.71 3.49 13.25
CA GLU A 503 -10.57 3.27 14.12
C GLU A 503 -10.83 2.05 15.01
N PHE A 504 -9.93 1.07 14.95
CA PHE A 504 -9.73 0.18 16.08
C PHE A 504 -8.88 0.96 17.08
N ASP A 505 -9.55 1.81 17.86
CA ASP A 505 -8.92 2.68 18.82
C ASP A 505 -7.97 1.84 19.70
N ALA A 506 -6.81 2.39 20.01
CA ALA A 506 -5.75 1.74 20.76
C ALA A 506 -6.16 1.49 22.22
N THR A 507 -7.18 0.68 22.45
CA THR A 507 -7.22 -0.11 23.67
C THR A 507 -5.93 -0.93 23.65
N ASN A 508 -5.10 -0.82 24.68
CA ASN A 508 -4.02 -1.78 24.94
C ASN A 508 -4.53 -3.24 25.12
N MET A 509 -5.70 -3.59 24.57
CA MET A 509 -6.09 -4.96 24.34
C MET A 509 -5.15 -5.49 23.27
N TYR A 510 -4.41 -6.53 23.66
CA TYR A 510 -3.61 -7.32 22.76
C TYR A 510 -4.42 -7.61 21.49
N PRO A 511 -3.85 -7.45 20.28
CA PRO A 511 -4.54 -7.84 19.06
C PRO A 511 -5.04 -9.26 19.25
N VAL A 512 -6.33 -9.51 19.17
CA VAL A 512 -6.81 -10.85 19.48
C VAL A 512 -6.38 -11.78 18.35
N TYR A 513 -5.43 -12.63 18.72
CA TYR A 513 -4.68 -13.54 17.88
C TYR A 513 -5.44 -14.83 17.55
N PHE A 514 -6.73 -14.90 17.91
CA PHE A 514 -7.44 -16.15 18.16
C PHE A 514 -8.88 -16.10 17.67
N TRP A 515 -9.29 -17.16 16.98
CA TRP A 515 -10.70 -17.43 16.74
C TRP A 515 -11.25 -18.18 17.94
N ARG A 516 -12.22 -17.59 18.64
CA ARG A 516 -12.97 -18.28 19.69
C ARG A 516 -14.26 -18.81 19.08
N LYS A 517 -14.47 -20.13 19.15
CA LYS A 517 -15.83 -20.65 19.04
C LYS A 517 -16.56 -20.24 20.32
N ASN A 518 -17.68 -19.52 20.22
CA ASN A 518 -18.58 -19.34 21.36
C ASN A 518 -19.00 -20.73 21.84
N PHE A 519 -18.36 -21.19 22.92
CA PHE A 519 -18.75 -22.41 23.60
C PHE A 519 -20.05 -22.11 24.34
N GLN A 520 -20.96 -23.09 24.41
CA GLN A 520 -22.15 -23.00 25.24
C GLN A 520 -21.76 -22.54 26.66
N ASP A 521 -22.54 -21.62 27.23
CA ASP A 521 -22.20 -20.84 28.43
C ASP A 521 -21.86 -21.67 29.69
N ASP A 522 -22.10 -22.99 29.67
CA ASP A 522 -21.97 -23.92 30.80
C ASP A 522 -20.69 -24.81 30.80
N LEU A 523 -19.57 -24.37 30.22
CA LEU A 523 -18.31 -25.11 30.40
C LEU A 523 -17.70 -24.88 31.80
N SER A 524 -17.37 -25.94 32.54
CA SER A 524 -16.65 -25.85 33.82
C SER A 524 -15.22 -25.32 33.64
N LYS A 525 -14.66 -24.67 34.67
CA LYS A 525 -13.31 -24.07 34.67
C LYS A 525 -12.18 -25.06 34.36
N ASP A 526 -12.40 -26.35 34.60
CA ASP A 526 -11.43 -27.43 34.35
C ASP A 526 -11.50 -28.00 32.92
N LYS A 527 -12.41 -27.51 32.07
CA LYS A 527 -12.51 -27.96 30.68
C LYS A 527 -11.34 -27.46 29.86
N PHE A 528 -10.86 -28.32 28.98
CA PHE A 528 -9.85 -27.95 27.98
C PHE A 528 -10.49 -27.19 26.81
N VAL A 529 -9.80 -26.16 26.31
CA VAL A 529 -10.18 -25.29 25.22
C VAL A 529 -9.01 -25.19 24.24
N ASP A 530 -9.29 -25.30 22.94
CA ASP A 530 -8.29 -25.10 21.90
C ASP A 530 -8.22 -23.65 21.48
N ILE A 531 -7.02 -23.08 21.60
CA ILE A 531 -6.66 -21.78 21.03
C ILE A 531 -6.14 -22.03 19.62
N ILE A 532 -6.86 -21.56 18.59
CA ILE A 532 -6.49 -21.72 17.19
C ILE A 532 -5.90 -20.41 16.68
N THR A 533 -4.79 -20.50 15.94
CA THR A 533 -4.00 -19.35 15.49
C THR A 533 -3.33 -19.63 14.15
N THR A 534 -2.83 -18.60 13.49
CA THR A 534 -2.01 -18.76 12.27
C THR A 534 -0.63 -19.30 12.62
N ASN A 535 0.07 -19.81 11.61
CA ASN A 535 1.40 -20.39 11.80
C ASN A 535 2.40 -19.39 12.38
N TYR A 536 2.44 -18.17 11.84
CA TYR A 536 3.35 -17.13 12.33
C TYR A 536 3.06 -16.75 13.78
N ILE A 537 1.78 -16.56 14.12
CA ILE A 537 1.38 -16.09 15.43
C ILE A 537 1.53 -17.15 16.50
N GLY A 538 1.13 -18.38 16.18
CA GLY A 538 1.37 -19.56 17.01
C GLY A 538 2.82 -19.60 17.49
N ASN A 539 3.75 -19.60 16.54
CA ASN A 539 5.16 -19.75 16.87
C ASN A 539 5.78 -18.54 17.56
N SER A 540 5.29 -17.32 17.28
CA SER A 540 5.96 -16.09 17.69
C SER A 540 5.37 -15.44 18.95
N TYR A 541 4.06 -15.56 19.18
CA TYR A 541 3.38 -14.76 20.22
C TYR A 541 2.57 -15.58 21.22
N VAL A 542 2.04 -16.75 20.85
CA VAL A 542 1.12 -17.49 21.74
C VAL A 542 1.76 -17.83 23.07
N PHE A 543 3.02 -18.27 23.07
CA PHE A 543 3.71 -18.58 24.31
C PHE A 543 3.85 -17.35 25.22
N LYS A 544 4.31 -16.22 24.64
CA LYS A 544 4.50 -14.97 25.38
C LYS A 544 3.18 -14.44 25.94
N ALA A 545 2.11 -14.51 25.15
CA ALA A 545 0.78 -14.13 25.60
C ALA A 545 0.32 -15.00 26.78
N LEU A 546 0.56 -16.32 26.75
CA LEU A 546 0.21 -17.21 27.85
C LEU A 546 1.04 -16.92 29.12
N GLU A 547 2.35 -16.64 29.00
CA GLU A 547 3.20 -16.23 30.14
C GLU A 547 2.68 -14.95 30.81
N GLU A 548 2.27 -13.95 30.03
CA GLU A 548 1.74 -12.68 30.56
C GLU A 548 0.34 -12.82 31.21
N LEU A 549 -0.43 -13.83 30.81
CA LEU A 549 -1.80 -14.06 31.29
C LEU A 549 -1.87 -14.96 32.52
N VAL A 550 -1.07 -16.02 32.56
CA VAL A 550 -1.14 -17.07 33.58
C VAL A 550 0.05 -16.99 34.55
N GLY A 551 1.13 -16.27 34.19
CA GLY A 551 2.32 -16.05 35.01
C GLY A 551 3.53 -16.91 34.62
N GLU A 552 4.63 -16.77 35.36
CA GLU A 552 5.97 -17.34 35.04
C GLU A 552 6.07 -18.89 35.07
N HIS A 553 4.98 -19.61 35.30
CA HIS A 553 4.95 -21.08 35.41
C HIS A 553 4.24 -21.78 34.25
N VAL A 554 3.99 -21.08 33.14
CA VAL A 554 3.41 -21.69 31.93
C VAL A 554 4.46 -22.50 31.17
N ILE A 555 4.16 -23.77 30.92
CA ILE A 555 4.94 -24.60 30.01
C ILE A 555 4.61 -24.18 28.58
N LYS A 556 5.64 -23.93 27.76
CA LYS A 556 5.46 -23.62 26.34
C LYS A 556 4.62 -24.69 25.64
N PRO A 557 3.41 -24.36 25.15
CA PRO A 557 2.56 -25.36 24.55
C PRO A 557 3.20 -25.88 23.27
N ARG A 558 3.12 -27.20 23.06
CA ARG A 558 3.42 -27.78 21.76
C ARG A 558 2.27 -27.43 20.82
N LEU A 559 2.58 -26.69 19.77
CA LEU A 559 1.61 -26.37 18.73
C LEU A 559 1.48 -27.55 17.78
N ALA A 560 0.24 -27.90 17.46
CA ALA A 560 -0.11 -28.91 16.47
C ALA A 560 -0.95 -28.30 15.35
N SER A 561 -0.96 -28.95 14.18
CA SER A 561 -1.88 -28.62 13.09
C SER A 561 -3.31 -28.85 13.58
N TYR A 562 -4.17 -27.84 13.48
CA TYR A 562 -5.56 -27.96 13.90
C TYR A 562 -6.35 -28.88 12.94
N ARG A 563 -6.16 -28.67 11.65
CA ARG A 563 -6.74 -29.46 10.56
C ARG A 563 -5.78 -29.46 9.38
N ASP A 564 -5.57 -30.62 8.80
CA ASP A 564 -4.69 -30.76 7.64
C ASP A 564 -5.39 -30.41 6.32
N ASP A 565 -6.73 -30.37 6.31
CA ASP A 565 -7.54 -30.05 5.14
C ASP A 565 -7.94 -28.57 5.05
N ILE A 566 -7.61 -27.75 6.06
CA ILE A 566 -7.80 -26.29 6.06
C ILE A 566 -6.46 -25.61 6.31
N THR A 567 -6.08 -24.76 5.38
CA THR A 567 -4.89 -23.93 5.41
C THR A 567 -5.29 -22.47 5.32
N GLN A 568 -4.36 -21.56 5.63
CA GLN A 568 -4.69 -20.13 5.64
C GLN A 568 -5.14 -19.60 4.27
N ASP A 569 -4.63 -20.16 3.18
CA ASP A 569 -4.98 -19.82 1.78
C ASP A 569 -6.33 -20.37 1.29
N ASN A 570 -6.90 -21.40 1.92
CA ASN A 570 -8.11 -22.08 1.40
C ASN A 570 -9.36 -21.95 2.29
N LEU A 571 -9.24 -21.31 3.45
CA LEU A 571 -10.35 -21.15 4.38
C LEU A 571 -11.52 -20.38 3.75
N LEU A 572 -11.23 -19.26 3.09
CA LEU A 572 -12.24 -18.43 2.43
C LEU A 572 -12.87 -19.14 1.23
N GLU A 573 -12.08 -19.82 0.39
CA GLU A 573 -12.60 -20.65 -0.70
C GLU A 573 -13.62 -21.67 -0.17
N LYS A 574 -13.24 -22.43 0.87
CA LYS A 574 -14.10 -23.45 1.46
C LYS A 574 -15.35 -22.83 2.08
N TYR A 575 -15.21 -21.72 2.80
CA TYR A 575 -16.35 -21.02 3.40
C TYR A 575 -17.38 -20.65 2.33
N VAL A 576 -16.95 -19.94 1.29
CA VAL A 576 -17.82 -19.48 0.19
C VAL A 576 -18.41 -20.65 -0.61
N SER A 577 -17.65 -21.73 -0.79
CA SER A 577 -18.12 -22.92 -1.51
C SER A 577 -19.14 -23.74 -0.72
N ILE A 578 -19.08 -23.74 0.62
CA ILE A 578 -19.94 -24.55 1.51
C ILE A 578 -21.21 -23.80 1.92
N SER A 579 -21.16 -22.48 2.10
CA SER A 579 -22.29 -21.67 2.56
C SER A 579 -23.47 -21.61 1.60
N GLY A 580 -23.38 -22.24 0.43
CA GLY A 580 -24.56 -22.54 -0.39
C GLY A 580 -25.18 -21.32 -1.06
N HIS A 581 -24.44 -20.22 -1.23
CA HIS A 581 -24.78 -19.19 -2.22
C HIS A 581 -24.43 -19.67 -3.65
N CYS A 582 -24.79 -20.91 -3.94
CA CYS A 582 -24.61 -21.54 -5.24
C CYS A 582 -25.64 -20.95 -6.20
N LEU A 583 -25.13 -20.53 -7.35
CA LEU A 583 -25.89 -20.37 -8.60
C LEU A 583 -26.80 -21.58 -8.81
N VAL A 584 -28.11 -21.35 -8.89
CA VAL A 584 -29.04 -22.21 -9.63
C VAL A 584 -28.99 -21.80 -11.09
#